data_AF-A0A8B8HG30-F1
#
_entry.id   AF-A0A8B8HG30-F1
#
_cell.length_a   1.000
_cell.length_b   1.000
_cell.length_c   1.000
_cell.angle_alpha   90.00
_cell.angle_beta   90.00
_cell.angle_gamma   90.00
#
_symmetry.space_group_name_H-M   'P 1'
#
loop_
_entity.id
_entity.type
_entity.pdbx_description
1 polymer ?
#
loop_
_entity_poly.entity_id
_entity_poly.type
_entity_poly.pdbx_seq_one_letter_code
_entity_poly.pdbx_strand_id
1 'polypeptide(L)'
;MVDIDMSNSDMDLGSMIKDQVAQSIQNVDVLSMLQKMVASTPEDEESEDIRQKLQGILAQYNNLSENEKIQFVQQLKDVLASKLAMKLKDSPIEFSGVEDAIKDAVMSQLYFVAAAIFVFIVILVFFGYKLYKSIKDKEKKREEKKKLKQMKKKK
;
A
#
# COMPACT_ATOMS: atom_id res chain seq x y z
N MET A 1 -2.00 29.24 -25.43
CA MET A 1 -1.24 28.03 -25.08
C MET A 1 -0.87 28.22 -23.63
N VAL A 2 -1.61 27.58 -22.73
CA VAL A 2 -1.37 27.67 -21.29
C VAL A 2 -0.61 26.40 -20.95
N ASP A 3 0.70 26.55 -20.74
CA ASP A 3 1.52 25.51 -20.14
C ASP A 3 1.05 25.38 -18.68
N ILE A 4 0.17 24.42 -18.46
CA ILE A 4 -0.10 23.91 -17.12
C ILE A 4 1.12 23.08 -16.78
N ASP A 5 2.09 23.72 -16.14
CA ASP A 5 3.15 23.04 -15.42
C ASP A 5 2.47 22.26 -14.29
N MET A 6 2.11 21.01 -14.60
CA MET A 6 1.79 20.01 -13.60
C MET A 6 3.10 19.72 -12.89
N SER A 7 3.45 20.57 -11.92
CA SER A 7 4.43 20.25 -10.91
C SER A 7 3.93 19.00 -10.21
N ASN A 8 4.38 17.85 -10.71
CA ASN A 8 4.24 16.56 -10.06
C ASN A 8 4.78 16.75 -8.66
N SER A 9 3.86 16.91 -7.72
CA SER A 9 4.08 16.62 -6.31
C SER A 9 4.15 15.10 -6.20
N ASP A 10 5.09 14.48 -6.93
CA ASP A 10 5.54 13.14 -6.65
C ASP A 10 6.21 13.26 -5.28
N MET A 11 5.42 13.00 -4.24
CA MET A 11 5.96 12.65 -2.95
C MET A 11 6.92 11.50 -3.21
N ASP A 12 8.20 11.82 -3.33
CA ASP A 12 9.25 10.87 -3.63
C ASP A 12 9.32 9.91 -2.44
N LEU A 13 8.62 8.78 -2.59
CA LEU A 13 8.51 7.73 -1.59
C LEU A 13 9.91 7.30 -1.12
N GLY A 14 10.91 7.39 -1.99
CA GLY A 14 12.32 7.15 -1.65
C GLY A 14 12.87 8.14 -0.61
N SER A 15 12.55 9.43 -0.75
CA SER A 15 12.93 10.46 0.23
C SER A 15 12.24 10.24 1.59
N MET A 16 10.96 9.87 1.59
CA MET A 16 10.19 9.58 2.82
C MET A 16 10.71 8.33 3.53
N ILE A 17 11.03 7.26 2.79
CA ILE A 17 11.59 6.04 3.35
C ILE A 17 12.98 6.32 3.92
N LYS A 18 13.82 7.09 3.22
CA LYS A 18 15.14 7.45 3.73
C LYS A 18 15.05 8.19 5.06
N ASP A 19 14.15 9.15 5.18
CA ASP A 19 13.96 9.91 6.42
C ASP A 19 13.40 9.03 7.54
N GLN A 20 12.43 8.17 7.23
CA GLN A 20 11.85 7.22 8.19
C GLN A 20 12.88 6.18 8.67
N VAL A 21 13.75 5.70 7.77
CA VAL A 21 14.82 4.75 8.07
C VAL A 21 15.89 5.41 8.93
N ALA A 22 16.30 6.64 8.61
CA ALA A 22 17.25 7.40 9.42
C ALA A 22 16.72 7.64 10.83
N GLN A 23 15.44 8.01 10.98
CA GLN A 23 14.78 8.17 12.28
C GLN A 23 14.68 6.85 13.05
N SER A 24 14.39 5.75 12.35
CA SER A 24 14.30 4.42 12.98
C SER A 24 15.64 3.99 13.58
N ILE A 25 16.76 4.26 12.88
CA ILE A 25 18.10 3.93 13.38
C ILE A 25 18.48 4.73 14.63
N GLN A 26 18.03 5.98 14.76
CA GLN A 26 18.32 6.77 15.96
C GLN A 26 17.71 6.18 17.22
N ASN A 27 16.52 5.57 17.10
CA ASN A 27 15.79 4.97 18.23
C ASN A 27 16.18 3.51 18.50
N VAL A 28 16.99 2.91 17.63
CA VAL A 28 17.42 1.52 17.76
C VAL A 28 18.53 1.36 18.79
N ASP A 29 18.40 0.34 19.64
CA ASP A 29 19.48 -0.15 20.48
C ASP A 29 20.44 -1.02 19.65
N VAL A 30 21.38 -0.34 18.99
CA VAL A 30 22.42 -0.96 18.17
C VAL A 30 23.29 -1.93 18.96
N LEU A 31 23.51 -1.72 20.26
CA LEU A 31 24.33 -2.61 21.08
C LEU A 31 23.61 -3.94 21.31
N SER A 32 22.33 -3.90 21.65
CA SER A 32 21.51 -5.11 21.78
C SER A 32 21.46 -5.90 20.48
N MET A 33 21.44 -5.24 19.32
CA MET A 33 21.49 -5.92 18.02
C MET A 33 22.83 -6.59 17.76
N LEU A 34 23.94 -5.90 18.04
CA LEU A 34 25.28 -6.47 17.92
C LEU A 34 25.45 -7.68 18.84
N GLN A 35 24.97 -7.59 20.08
CA GLN A 35 24.99 -8.70 21.04
C GLN A 35 24.17 -9.90 20.54
N LYS A 36 22.98 -9.66 19.97
CA LYS A 36 22.15 -10.71 19.37
C LYS A 36 22.82 -11.39 18.18
N MET A 37 23.45 -10.62 17.28
CA MET A 37 24.21 -11.17 16.15
C MET A 37 25.45 -11.97 16.58
N VAL A 38 26.08 -11.59 17.70
CA VAL A 38 27.19 -12.37 18.26
C VAL A 38 26.70 -13.63 18.98
N ALA A 39 25.49 -13.60 19.53
CA ALA A 39 24.88 -14.74 20.21
C ALA A 39 24.24 -15.75 19.23
N SER A 40 23.88 -15.32 18.01
CA SER A 40 23.38 -16.24 16.98
C SER A 40 24.46 -17.21 16.52
N THR A 41 24.02 -18.43 16.22
CA THR A 41 24.87 -19.49 15.71
C THR A 41 25.26 -19.16 14.25
N PRO A 42 26.54 -19.21 13.88
CA PRO A 42 26.96 -18.98 12.50
C PRO A 42 26.48 -20.13 11.62
N GLU A 43 25.89 -19.79 10.46
CA GLU A 43 25.42 -20.77 9.48
C GLU A 43 26.50 -21.11 8.43
N ASP A 44 27.52 -20.25 8.28
CA ASP A 44 28.62 -20.36 7.34
C ASP A 44 29.94 -19.72 7.87
N GLU A 45 31.05 -19.94 7.16
CA GLU A 45 32.38 -19.40 7.52
C GLU A 45 32.40 -17.85 7.52
N GLU A 46 31.65 -17.19 6.63
CA GLU A 46 31.58 -15.72 6.60
C GLU A 46 30.91 -15.15 7.86
N SER A 47 29.89 -15.83 8.37
CA SER A 47 29.20 -15.50 9.61
C SER A 47 30.10 -15.66 10.84
N GLU A 48 31.04 -16.62 10.83
CA GLU A 48 32.04 -16.76 11.89
C GLU A 48 32.98 -15.55 11.94
N ASP A 49 33.49 -15.13 10.78
CA ASP A 49 34.37 -13.97 10.65
C ASP A 49 33.69 -12.67 11.10
N ILE A 50 32.42 -12.48 10.70
CA ILE A 50 31.61 -11.33 11.13
C ILE A 50 31.44 -11.36 12.64
N ARG A 51 31.09 -12.52 13.21
CA ARG A 51 30.91 -12.68 14.65
C ARG A 51 32.18 -12.34 15.44
N GLN A 52 33.35 -12.80 14.98
CA GLN A 52 34.63 -12.47 15.62
C GLN A 52 34.92 -10.97 15.59
N LYS A 53 34.68 -10.30 14.45
CA LYS A 53 34.82 -8.85 14.33
C LYS A 53 33.86 -8.11 15.26
N LEU A 54 32.61 -8.55 15.35
CA LEU A 54 31.62 -7.98 16.26
C LEU A 54 32.00 -8.18 17.74
N GLN A 55 32.55 -9.34 18.11
CA GLN A 55 33.10 -9.57 19.45
C GLN A 55 34.25 -8.61 19.76
N GLY A 56 35.16 -8.37 18.80
CA GLY A 56 36.25 -7.40 18.95
C GLY A 56 35.74 -5.98 19.18
N ILE A 57 34.70 -5.58 18.46
CA ILE A 57 34.04 -4.28 18.63
C ILE A 57 33.38 -4.16 20.01
N LEU A 58 32.69 -5.21 20.49
CA LEU A 58 32.09 -5.22 21.83
C LEU A 58 33.15 -5.20 22.94
N ALA A 59 34.28 -5.88 22.74
CA ALA A 59 35.40 -5.84 23.67
C ALA A 59 36.04 -4.45 23.75
N GLN A 60 36.24 -3.78 22.60
CA GLN A 60 36.69 -2.39 22.58
C GLN A 60 35.69 -1.47 23.28
N TYR A 61 34.39 -1.62 23.00
CA TYR A 61 33.33 -0.85 23.66
C TYR A 61 33.37 -0.99 25.19
N ASN A 62 33.58 -2.20 25.71
CA ASN A 62 33.62 -2.44 27.16
C ASN A 62 34.81 -1.75 27.85
N ASN A 63 35.92 -1.56 27.13
CA ASN A 63 37.14 -0.92 27.64
C ASN A 63 37.12 0.62 27.54
N LEU A 64 36.10 1.20 26.90
CA LEU A 64 35.92 2.66 26.83
C LEU A 64 35.38 3.23 28.15
N SER A 65 35.69 4.50 28.44
CA SER A 65 35.04 5.26 29.52
C SER A 65 33.56 5.53 29.20
N GLU A 66 32.74 5.86 30.21
CA GLU A 66 31.30 6.10 30.00
C GLU A 66 31.00 7.18 28.95
N ASN A 67 31.81 8.24 28.91
CA ASN A 67 31.66 9.31 27.92
C ASN A 67 32.01 8.82 26.50
N GLU A 68 33.07 8.02 26.38
CA GLU A 68 33.50 7.44 25.10
C GLU A 68 32.50 6.39 24.59
N LYS A 69 31.85 5.63 25.49
CA LYS A 69 30.77 4.70 25.15
C LYS A 69 29.60 5.42 24.49
N ILE A 70 29.21 6.58 25.03
CA ILE A 70 28.13 7.41 24.45
C ILE A 70 28.52 7.88 23.06
N GLN A 71 29.74 8.38 22.89
CA GLN A 71 30.24 8.84 21.57
C GLN A 71 30.34 7.69 20.56
N PHE A 72 30.81 6.52 20.98
CA PHE A 72 30.89 5.34 20.13
C PHE A 72 29.51 4.92 19.62
N VAL A 73 28.51 4.84 20.49
CA VAL A 73 27.13 4.48 20.09
C VAL A 73 26.56 5.52 19.12
N GLN A 74 26.82 6.80 19.38
CA GLN A 74 26.36 7.87 18.49
C GLN A 74 27.00 7.76 17.11
N GLN A 75 28.32 7.61 17.03
CA GLN A 75 29.04 7.43 15.76
C GLN A 75 28.60 6.17 15.02
N LEU A 76 28.35 5.07 15.74
CA LEU A 76 27.85 3.84 15.14
C LEU A 76 26.48 4.04 14.51
N LYS A 77 25.55 4.72 15.19
CA LYS A 77 24.23 5.07 14.66
C LYS A 77 24.35 5.95 13.41
N ASP A 78 25.20 6.97 13.45
CA ASP A 78 25.38 7.90 12.34
C ASP A 78 25.98 7.20 11.10
N VAL A 79 26.98 6.33 11.30
CA VAL A 79 27.59 5.54 10.22
C VAL A 79 26.59 4.54 9.63
N LEU A 80 25.78 3.87 10.46
CA LEU A 80 24.75 2.94 10.00
C LEU A 80 23.65 3.66 9.22
N ALA A 81 23.17 4.80 9.72
CA ALA A 81 22.18 5.62 9.04
C ALA A 81 22.71 6.10 7.67
N SER A 82 23.95 6.58 7.63
CA SER A 82 24.59 7.03 6.40
C SER A 82 24.79 5.90 5.39
N LYS A 83 25.34 4.75 5.81
CA LYS A 83 25.54 3.59 4.93
C LYS A 83 24.23 3.03 4.42
N LEU A 84 23.20 2.96 5.26
CA LEU A 84 21.90 2.46 4.84
C LEU A 84 21.24 3.43 3.87
N ALA A 85 21.29 4.74 4.14
CA ALA A 85 20.81 5.75 3.21
C ALA A 85 21.53 5.70 1.84
N MET A 86 22.84 5.44 1.83
CA MET A 86 23.62 5.27 0.61
C MET A 86 23.20 4.00 -0.14
N LYS A 87 23.01 2.88 0.57
CA LYS A 87 22.51 1.63 -0.01
C LYS A 87 21.10 1.75 -0.59
N LEU A 88 20.19 2.47 0.07
CA LEU A 88 18.86 2.76 -0.48
C LEU A 88 18.92 3.67 -1.70
N LYS A 89 19.92 4.54 -1.81
CA LYS A 89 20.12 5.38 -3.00
C LYS A 89 20.66 4.57 -4.18
N ASP A 90 21.63 3.70 -3.94
CA ASP A 90 22.29 2.90 -4.99
C ASP A 90 21.47 1.65 -5.38
N SER A 91 20.59 1.20 -4.50
CA SER A 91 19.64 0.11 -4.73
C SER A 91 18.30 0.54 -4.12
N PRO A 92 17.51 1.36 -4.84
CA PRO A 92 16.16 1.67 -4.41
C PRO A 92 15.45 0.35 -4.14
N ILE A 93 14.84 0.23 -2.97
CA ILE A 93 14.04 -0.95 -2.63
C ILE A 93 12.99 -1.06 -3.72
N GLU A 94 13.13 -2.06 -4.59
CA GLU A 94 12.19 -2.29 -5.67
C GLU A 94 10.89 -2.79 -5.06
N PHE A 95 9.98 -1.85 -4.79
CA PHE A 95 8.59 -2.17 -4.47
C PHE A 95 7.83 -2.67 -5.70
N SER A 96 8.47 -2.84 -6.87
CA SER A 96 7.87 -3.34 -8.10
C SER A 96 7.04 -4.61 -7.86
N GLY A 97 7.59 -5.61 -7.16
CA GLY A 97 6.86 -6.83 -6.84
C GLY A 97 5.67 -6.65 -5.89
N VAL A 98 5.73 -5.67 -4.98
CA VAL A 98 4.63 -5.35 -4.06
C VAL A 98 3.57 -4.51 -4.76
N GLU A 99 3.99 -3.56 -5.58
CA GLU A 99 3.12 -2.68 -6.36
C GLU A 99 2.36 -3.48 -7.42
N ASP A 100 3.01 -4.42 -8.08
CA ASP A 100 2.37 -5.35 -9.01
C ASP A 100 1.38 -6.26 -8.29
N ALA A 101 1.74 -6.81 -7.11
CA ALA A 101 0.82 -7.61 -6.32
C ALA A 101 -0.41 -6.81 -5.82
N ILE A 102 -0.21 -5.54 -5.43
CA ILE A 102 -1.29 -4.64 -5.03
C ILE A 102 -2.16 -4.28 -6.24
N LYS A 103 -1.56 -3.92 -7.37
CA LYS A 103 -2.29 -3.61 -8.62
C LYS A 103 -3.16 -4.78 -9.05
N ASP A 104 -2.61 -5.99 -9.03
CA ASP A 104 -3.32 -7.19 -9.48
C ASP A 104 -4.50 -7.52 -8.54
N ALA A 105 -4.27 -7.43 -7.22
CA ALA A 105 -5.32 -7.61 -6.22
C ALA A 105 -6.45 -6.56 -6.37
N VAL A 106 -6.09 -5.28 -6.53
CA VAL A 106 -7.05 -4.18 -6.67
C VAL A 106 -7.83 -4.27 -7.98
N MET A 107 -7.16 -4.61 -9.09
CA MET A 107 -7.80 -4.79 -10.39
C MET A 107 -8.82 -5.93 -10.35
N SER A 108 -8.46 -7.07 -9.74
CA SER A 108 -9.39 -8.19 -9.62
C SER A 108 -10.68 -7.80 -8.87
N GLN A 109 -10.55 -7.04 -7.78
CA GLN A 109 -11.69 -6.56 -7.00
C GLN A 109 -12.51 -5.54 -7.78
N LEU A 110 -11.86 -4.64 -8.52
CA LEU A 110 -12.52 -3.65 -9.37
C LEU A 110 -13.36 -4.32 -10.47
N TYR A 111 -12.82 -5.37 -11.11
CA TYR A 111 -13.53 -6.14 -12.13
C TYR A 111 -14.78 -6.84 -11.55
N PHE A 112 -14.68 -7.43 -10.35
CA PHE A 112 -15.83 -8.05 -9.69
C PHE A 112 -16.93 -7.04 -9.37
N VAL A 113 -16.55 -5.87 -8.86
CA VAL A 113 -17.52 -4.78 -8.56
C VAL A 113 -18.16 -4.27 -9.84
N ALA A 114 -17.38 -4.03 -10.90
CA ALA A 114 -17.88 -3.59 -12.18
C ALA A 114 -18.86 -4.61 -12.80
N ALA A 115 -18.53 -5.91 -12.72
CA ALA A 115 -19.41 -6.98 -13.18
C ALA A 115 -20.72 -7.04 -12.38
N ALA A 116 -20.65 -6.90 -11.04
CA ALA A 116 -21.84 -6.88 -10.19
C ALA A 116 -22.76 -5.69 -10.51
N ILE A 117 -22.20 -4.50 -10.70
CA ILE A 117 -22.95 -3.29 -11.11
C ILE A 117 -23.60 -3.52 -12.48
N PHE A 118 -22.87 -4.08 -13.43
CA PHE A 118 -23.41 -4.37 -14.77
C PHE A 118 -24.61 -5.33 -14.70
N VAL A 119 -24.49 -6.43 -13.95
CA VAL A 119 -25.59 -7.37 -13.74
C VAL A 119 -26.79 -6.68 -13.08
N PHE A 120 -26.55 -5.85 -12.08
CA PHE A 120 -27.61 -5.09 -11.42
C PHE A 120 -28.35 -4.15 -12.38
N ILE A 121 -27.64 -3.43 -13.24
CA ILE A 121 -28.24 -2.57 -14.28
C ILE A 121 -29.08 -3.40 -15.25
N VAL A 122 -28.59 -4.55 -15.70
CA VAL A 122 -29.34 -5.44 -16.61
C VAL A 122 -30.66 -5.89 -15.96
N ILE A 123 -30.63 -6.26 -14.68
CA ILE A 123 -31.84 -6.60 -13.92
C ILE A 123 -32.79 -5.40 -13.86
N LEU A 124 -32.29 -4.21 -13.50
CA LEU A 124 -33.13 -3.01 -13.43
C LEU A 124 -33.74 -2.64 -14.78
N VAL A 125 -33.01 -2.75 -15.89
CA VAL A 125 -33.55 -2.49 -17.23
C VAL A 125 -34.61 -3.52 -17.62
N PHE A 126 -34.37 -4.80 -17.33
CA PHE A 126 -35.32 -5.87 -17.66
C PHE A 126 -36.62 -5.76 -16.86
N PHE A 127 -36.51 -5.57 -15.54
CA PHE A 127 -37.66 -5.38 -14.67
C PHE A 127 -38.32 -4.02 -14.88
N GLY A 128 -37.54 -2.96 -15.10
CA GLY A 128 -38.03 -1.63 -15.42
C GLY A 128 -38.84 -1.61 -16.71
N TYR A 129 -38.35 -2.24 -17.78
CA TYR A 129 -39.09 -2.40 -19.03
C TYR A 129 -40.37 -3.21 -18.85
N LYS A 130 -40.31 -4.34 -18.13
CA LYS A 130 -41.48 -5.19 -17.87
C LYS A 130 -42.53 -4.50 -17.01
N LEU A 131 -42.11 -3.74 -15.99
CA LEU A 131 -42.98 -2.92 -15.14
C LEU A 131 -43.61 -1.78 -15.95
N TYR A 132 -42.82 -1.05 -16.73
CA TYR A 132 -43.31 0.01 -17.61
C TYR A 132 -44.37 -0.53 -18.58
N LYS A 133 -44.09 -1.67 -19.24
CA LYS A 133 -45.04 -2.32 -20.15
C LYS A 133 -46.31 -2.77 -19.42
N SER A 134 -46.19 -3.37 -18.24
CA SER A 134 -47.35 -3.83 -17.45
C SER A 134 -48.26 -2.68 -16.99
N ILE A 135 -47.69 -1.54 -16.58
CA ILE A 135 -48.44 -0.35 -16.19
C ILE A 135 -49.14 0.25 -17.41
N LYS A 136 -48.41 0.43 -18.52
CA LYS A 136 -48.96 1.00 -19.76
C LYS A 136 -50.10 0.15 -20.35
N ASP A 137 -49.98 -1.17 -20.33
CA ASP A 137 -51.04 -2.07 -20.78
C ASP A 137 -52.27 -2.03 -19.86
N LYS A 138 -52.08 -1.82 -18.55
CA LYS A 138 -53.19 -1.62 -17.60
C LYS A 138 -53.92 -0.30 -17.81
N GLU A 139 -53.20 0.78 -18.09
CA GLU A 139 -53.78 2.09 -18.39
C GLU A 139 -54.58 2.06 -19.69
N LYS A 140 -54.02 1.48 -20.75
CA LYS A 140 -54.71 1.32 -22.04
C LYS A 140 -56.03 0.56 -21.89
N LYS A 141 -56.04 -0.55 -21.15
CA LYS A 141 -57.27 -1.32 -20.87
C LYS A 141 -58.29 -0.54 -20.04
N ARG A 142 -57.85 0.35 -19.15
CA ARG A 142 -58.78 1.22 -18.38
C ARG A 142 -59.41 2.29 -19.26
N GLU A 143 -58.65 2.87 -20.18
CA GLU A 143 -59.18 3.85 -21.15
C GLU A 143 -60.16 3.23 -22.13
N GLU A 144 -59.84 2.07 -22.69
CA GLU A 144 -60.75 1.33 -23.58
C GLU A 144 -62.05 0.96 -22.86
N LYS A 145 -61.96 0.49 -21.60
CA LYS A 145 -63.15 0.23 -20.76
C LYS A 145 -63.97 1.49 -20.47
N LYS A 146 -63.34 2.66 -20.30
CA LYS A 146 -64.07 3.94 -20.12
C LYS A 146 -64.75 4.38 -21.42
N LYS A 147 -64.07 4.28 -22.57
CA LYS A 147 -64.62 4.64 -23.90
C LYS A 147 -65.83 3.77 -24.27
N LEU A 148 -65.73 2.45 -24.05
CA LEU A 148 -66.86 1.51 -24.26
C LEU A 148 -68.05 1.81 -23.35
N LYS A 149 -67.81 2.22 -22.09
CA LYS A 149 -68.88 2.63 -21.16
C LYS A 149 -69.54 3.95 -21.58
N GLN A 150 -68.80 4.89 -22.17
CA GLN A 150 -69.38 6.15 -22.67
C GLN A 150 -70.18 5.95 -23.97
N MET A 151 -69.71 5.10 -24.88
CA MET A 151 -70.44 4.78 -26.11
C MET A 151 -71.75 4.03 -25.83
N LYS A 152 -71.75 3.12 -24.83
CA LYS A 152 -72.98 2.43 -24.38
C LYS A 152 -73.98 3.32 -23.64
N LYS A 153 -73.57 4.50 -23.16
CA LYS A 153 -74.47 5.50 -22.55
C LYS A 153 -75.02 6.52 -23.56
N LYS A 154 -74.42 6.59 -24.75
CA LYS A 154 -74.79 7.51 -25.83
C LYS A 154 -75.59 6.82 -26.96
N LYS A 155 -75.87 5.53 -26.82
CA LYS A 155 -76.66 4.72 -27.74
C LYS A 155 -77.87 4.22 -26.99
#